data_AF-A0A8B7SDK2-F1
#
_entry.id   AF-A0A8B7SDK2-F1
#
_cell.length_a   1.000
_cell.length_b   1.000
_cell.length_c   1.000
_cell.angle_alpha   90.00
_cell.angle_beta   90.00
_cell.angle_gamma   90.00
#
_symmetry.space_group_name_H-M   'P 1'
#
loop_
_entity.id
_entity.type
_entity.pdbx_description
1 polymer ?
#
loop_
_entity_poly.entity_id
_entity_poly.type
_entity_poly.pdbx_seq_one_letter_code
_entity_poly.pdbx_strand_id
1 'polypeptide(L)'
;MDKPEPALVRVRSSVWGGRDEFLDVIYWFRQIIAVVLGVIWGVLPLRGFLGIAGFCLINAGVLYLYFSNYLQIDEEEYGGTWELTKEGFMTSFALFMVIWIIFYTAIHYD
;
A
#
# COMPACT_ATOMS: atom_id res chain seq x y z
N MET A 1 -15.58 41.41 -11.84
CA MET A 1 -14.18 41.40 -11.39
C MET A 1 -13.71 39.97 -11.43
N ASP A 2 -13.28 39.54 -12.62
CA ASP A 2 -12.70 38.22 -12.85
C ASP A 2 -11.21 38.34 -12.51
N LYS A 3 -10.80 37.75 -11.40
CA LYS A 3 -9.42 37.82 -10.92
C LYS A 3 -8.60 36.89 -11.82
N PRO A 4 -7.53 37.35 -12.51
CA PRO A 4 -6.76 36.48 -13.38
C PRO A 4 -6.19 35.33 -12.56
N GLU A 5 -6.66 34.11 -12.82
CA GLU A 5 -6.17 32.91 -12.15
C GLU A 5 -4.67 32.75 -12.46
N PRO A 6 -3.80 32.78 -11.44
CA PRO A 6 -2.37 32.68 -11.69
C PRO A 6 -2.08 31.27 -12.21
N ALA A 7 -1.39 31.17 -13.35
CA ALA A 7 -0.99 29.92 -14.01
C ALA A 7 -0.39 28.85 -13.05
N LEU A 8 0.16 29.32 -11.92
CA LEU A 8 0.68 28.58 -10.78
C LEU A 8 -0.35 27.63 -10.14
N VAL A 9 -1.64 28.02 -10.09
CA VAL A 9 -2.74 27.19 -9.56
C VAL A 9 -3.06 26.03 -10.50
N ARG A 10 -3.04 26.29 -11.81
CA ARG A 10 -3.32 25.28 -12.84
C ARG A 10 -2.18 24.25 -12.96
N VAL A 11 -0.93 24.68 -12.79
CA VAL A 11 0.23 23.78 -12.76
C VAL A 11 0.23 22.90 -11.51
N ARG A 12 -0.18 23.44 -10.35
CA ARG A 12 -0.36 22.63 -9.13
C ARG A 12 -1.42 21.55 -9.34
N SER A 13 -2.63 21.90 -9.78
CA SER A 13 -3.70 20.89 -9.89
C SER A 13 -3.36 19.75 -10.86
N SER A 14 -2.63 20.01 -11.95
CA SER A 14 -2.21 18.96 -12.90
C SER A 14 -1.12 18.04 -12.35
N VAL A 15 -0.18 18.55 -11.54
CA VAL A 15 0.93 17.76 -10.97
C VAL A 15 0.47 16.93 -9.77
N TRP A 16 -0.37 17.52 -8.90
CA TRP A 16 -0.91 16.81 -7.74
C TRP A 16 -1.96 15.76 -8.14
N GLY A 17 -2.80 16.06 -9.15
CA GLY A 17 -3.83 15.13 -9.60
C GLY A 17 -3.28 13.76 -10.03
N GLY A 18 -2.20 13.72 -10.83
CA GLY A 18 -1.59 12.45 -11.24
C GLY A 18 -0.84 11.73 -10.12
N ARG A 19 -0.32 12.48 -9.14
CA ARG A 19 0.37 11.91 -7.97
C ARG A 19 -0.63 11.25 -7.02
N ASP A 20 -1.70 11.95 -6.69
CA ASP A 20 -2.70 11.47 -5.74
C ASP A 20 -3.42 10.22 -6.26
N GLU A 21 -3.75 10.18 -7.55
CA GLU A 21 -4.40 9.02 -8.18
C GLU A 21 -3.48 7.78 -8.17
N PHE A 22 -2.18 7.97 -8.38
CA PHE A 22 -1.18 6.91 -8.26
C PHE A 22 -1.05 6.37 -6.82
N LEU A 23 -1.03 7.27 -5.85
CA LEU A 23 -0.97 6.93 -4.43
C LEU A 23 -2.22 6.16 -3.99
N ASP A 24 -3.40 6.55 -4.47
CA ASP A 24 -4.66 5.86 -4.20
C ASP A 24 -4.67 4.43 -4.76
N VAL A 25 -4.20 4.23 -6.00
CA VAL A 25 -4.11 2.88 -6.59
C VAL A 25 -3.19 1.97 -5.78
N ILE A 26 -2.01 2.48 -5.38
CA ILE A 26 -1.07 1.74 -4.53
C ILE A 26 -1.71 1.39 -3.19
N TYR A 27 -2.38 2.36 -2.58
CA TYR A 27 -3.06 2.17 -1.30
C TYR A 27 -4.11 1.06 -1.38
N TRP A 28 -5.03 1.13 -2.35
CA TRP A 28 -6.06 0.12 -2.56
C TRP A 28 -5.48 -1.27 -2.88
N PHE A 29 -4.42 -1.34 -3.70
CA PHE A 29 -3.78 -2.60 -4.03
C PHE A 29 -3.19 -3.28 -2.79
N ARG A 30 -2.47 -2.52 -1.96
CA ARG A 30 -1.91 -3.00 -0.69
C ARG A 30 -3.00 -3.48 0.26
N GLN A 31 -4.13 -2.78 0.33
CA GLN A 31 -5.25 -3.16 1.18
C GLN A 31 -5.89 -4.48 0.75
N ILE A 32 -6.12 -4.67 -0.55
CA ILE A 32 -6.66 -5.93 -1.06
C ILE A 32 -5.73 -7.09 -0.69
N ILE A 33 -4.42 -6.92 -0.86
CA ILE A 33 -3.43 -7.94 -0.48
C ILE A 33 -3.45 -8.21 1.03
N ALA A 34 -3.48 -7.15 1.85
CA ALA A 34 -3.52 -7.28 3.31
C ALA A 34 -4.76 -8.06 3.77
N VAL A 35 -5.92 -7.79 3.17
CA VAL A 35 -7.17 -8.50 3.45
C VAL A 35 -7.07 -9.96 3.00
N VAL A 36 -6.67 -10.22 1.75
CA VAL A 36 -6.57 -11.59 1.21
C VAL A 36 -5.59 -12.43 2.03
N LEU A 37 -4.41 -11.90 2.34
CA LEU A 37 -3.42 -12.60 3.16
C LEU A 37 -3.91 -12.81 4.60
N GLY A 38 -4.54 -11.79 5.19
CA GLY A 38 -5.10 -11.89 6.54
C GLY A 38 -6.18 -12.98 6.64
N VAL A 39 -7.02 -13.13 5.62
CA VAL A 39 -8.02 -14.21 5.55
C VAL A 39 -7.34 -15.56 5.41
N ILE A 40 -6.43 -15.74 4.45
CA ILE A 40 -5.77 -17.03 4.21
C ILE A 40 -4.99 -17.48 5.46
N TRP A 41 -4.25 -16.58 6.11
CA TRP A 41 -3.49 -16.86 7.34
C TRP A 41 -4.34 -16.92 8.61
N GLY A 42 -5.56 -16.39 8.59
CA GLY A 42 -6.54 -16.59 9.66
C GLY A 42 -7.18 -17.97 9.59
N VAL A 43 -7.39 -18.49 8.37
CA VAL A 43 -7.99 -19.82 8.12
C VAL A 43 -6.97 -20.93 8.28
N LEU A 44 -5.79 -20.80 7.67
CA LEU A 44 -4.66 -21.69 7.93
C LEU A 44 -4.06 -21.22 9.26
N PRO A 45 -4.12 -21.96 10.38
CA PRO A 45 -3.65 -21.53 11.71
C PRO A 45 -2.13 -21.34 11.78
N LEU A 46 -1.60 -20.46 10.94
CA LEU A 46 -0.22 -20.08 10.88
C LEU A 46 -0.01 -19.18 12.08
N ARG A 47 0.61 -19.74 13.12
CA ARG A 47 0.92 -19.02 14.35
C ARG A 47 2.34 -18.46 14.27
N GLY A 48 2.52 -17.22 14.73
CA GLY A 48 3.84 -16.62 14.94
C GLY A 48 4.45 -15.93 13.71
N PHE A 49 5.79 -15.92 13.67
CA PHE A 49 6.59 -15.07 12.77
C PHE A 49 6.35 -15.32 11.28
N LEU A 50 5.93 -16.52 10.88
CA LEU A 50 5.73 -16.88 9.47
C LEU A 50 4.66 -16.03 8.78
N GLY A 51 3.61 -15.59 9.50
CA GLY A 51 2.59 -14.69 8.95
C GLY A 51 3.10 -13.29 8.69
N ILE A 52 3.86 -12.76 9.64
CA ILE A 52 4.48 -11.44 9.52
C ILE A 52 5.56 -11.46 8.42
N ALA A 53 6.38 -12.51 8.37
CA ALA A 53 7.41 -12.68 7.34
C ALA A 53 6.79 -12.80 5.94
N GLY A 54 5.72 -13.59 5.79
CA GLY A 54 4.99 -13.72 4.53
C GLY A 54 4.36 -12.40 4.08
N PHE A 55 3.73 -11.67 5.00
CA PHE A 55 3.20 -10.33 4.71
C PHE A 55 4.32 -9.37 4.27
N CYS A 56 5.44 -9.31 4.99
CA CYS A 56 6.57 -8.45 4.64
C CYS A 56 7.17 -8.81 3.27
N LEU A 57 7.34 -10.10 2.97
CA LEU A 57 7.86 -10.56 1.67
C LEU A 57 6.92 -10.21 0.52
N ILE A 58 5.62 -10.43 0.67
CA ILE A 58 4.64 -10.11 -0.39
C ILE A 58 4.49 -8.59 -0.52
N ASN A 59 4.45 -7.84 0.58
CA ASN A 59 4.38 -6.39 0.56
C ASN A 59 5.61 -5.78 -0.13
N ALA A 60 6.81 -6.27 0.19
CA ALA A 60 8.05 -5.86 -0.47
C ALA A 60 8.09 -6.29 -1.94
N GLY A 61 7.65 -7.51 -2.27
CA GLY A 61 7.65 -8.05 -3.63
C GLY A 61 6.67 -7.33 -4.55
N VAL A 62 5.47 -6.99 -4.06
CA VAL A 62 4.48 -6.18 -4.77
C VAL A 62 5.03 -4.80 -5.06
N LEU A 63 5.66 -4.21 -4.04
CA LEU A 63 6.23 -2.90 -4.17
C LEU A 63 7.39 -2.89 -5.17
N TYR A 64 8.25 -3.90 -5.10
CA TYR A 64 9.33 -4.13 -6.06
C TYR A 64 8.80 -4.34 -7.49
N LEU A 65 7.76 -5.17 -7.69
CA LEU A 65 7.13 -5.36 -8.99
C LEU A 65 6.51 -4.07 -9.52
N TYR A 66 5.87 -3.29 -8.65
CA TYR A 66 5.28 -2.02 -9.02
C TYR A 66 6.34 -1.02 -9.46
N PHE A 67 7.44 -0.91 -8.71
CA PHE A 67 8.60 -0.12 -9.10
C PHE A 67 9.25 -0.62 -10.39
N SER A 68 9.38 -1.94 -10.57
CA SER A 68 9.91 -2.54 -11.80
C SER A 68 8.98 -2.39 -13.01
N ASN A 69 7.68 -2.16 -12.85
CA ASN A 69 6.74 -2.09 -13.97
C ASN A 69 6.35 -0.64 -14.31
N TYR A 70 6.31 0.26 -13.33
CA TYR A 70 5.97 1.67 -13.50
C TYR A 70 7.17 2.63 -13.47
N LEU A 71 8.27 2.29 -12.78
CA LEU A 71 9.37 3.23 -12.50
C LEU A 71 10.65 3.01 -13.33
N GLN A 72 10.67 2.06 -14.28
CA GLN A 72 11.80 1.84 -15.20
C GLN A 72 12.07 3.03 -16.17
N ILE A 73 11.52 4.23 -15.93
CA ILE A 73 11.74 5.42 -16.78
C ILE A 73 12.42 6.58 -16.05
N ASP A 74 12.37 6.72 -14.72
CA ASP A 74 13.32 7.61 -14.00
C ASP A 74 13.21 7.44 -12.47
N GLU A 75 14.26 6.91 -11.83
CA GLU A 75 14.36 6.76 -10.37
C GLU A 75 14.55 8.10 -9.64
N GLU A 76 14.87 9.19 -10.36
CA GLU A 76 15.32 10.45 -9.77
C GLU A 76 14.19 11.45 -9.42
N GLU A 77 12.98 11.33 -9.97
CA GLU A 77 11.97 12.40 -9.86
C GLU A 77 11.04 12.29 -8.62
N TYR A 78 10.97 11.13 -7.97
CA TYR A 78 9.93 10.87 -6.95
C TYR A 78 10.37 10.80 -5.49
N GLY A 79 11.60 11.22 -5.14
CA GLY A 79 11.99 11.40 -3.73
C GLY A 79 12.26 10.10 -2.95
N GLY A 80 12.51 9.00 -3.66
CA GLY A 80 12.94 7.76 -3.05
C GLY A 80 11.81 6.83 -2.64
N THR A 81 11.70 5.73 -3.38
CA THR A 81 11.05 4.44 -3.12
C THR A 81 10.83 4.12 -1.63
N TRP A 82 11.81 4.44 -0.79
CA TRP A 82 11.85 4.18 0.64
C TRP A 82 10.84 4.96 1.48
N GLU A 83 10.55 6.22 1.13
CA GLU A 83 9.63 7.06 1.89
C GLU A 83 8.18 6.60 1.65
N LEU A 84 7.84 6.36 0.38
CA LEU A 84 6.54 5.83 -0.02
C LEU A 84 6.26 4.43 0.55
N THR A 85 7.30 3.60 0.60
CA THR A 85 7.21 2.29 1.25
C THR A 85 6.79 2.41 2.69
N LYS A 86 7.38 3.34 3.44
CA LYS A 86 7.10 3.54 4.86
C LYS A 86 5.72 4.11 5.12
N GLU A 87 5.28 5.07 4.31
CA GLU A 87 3.96 5.70 4.46
C GLU A 87 2.83 4.67 4.30
N GLY A 88 2.93 3.78 3.30
CA GLY A 88 1.90 2.76 3.05
C GLY A 88 2.02 1.48 3.90
N PHE A 89 3.19 1.22 4.50
CA PHE A 89 3.43 -0.05 5.20
C PHE A 89 2.63 -0.16 6.52
N MET A 90 2.63 0.88 7.35
CA MET A 90 1.98 0.81 8.67
C MET A 90 0.47 0.59 8.57
N THR A 91 -0.19 1.27 7.64
CA THR A 91 -1.64 1.14 7.43
C THR A 91 -2.01 -0.24 6.90
N SER A 92 -1.24 -0.76 5.93
CA SER A 92 -1.42 -2.10 5.39
C SER A 92 -1.16 -3.19 6.45
N PHE A 93 -0.12 -3.01 7.27
CA PHE A 93 0.24 -3.94 8.33
C PHE A 93 -0.84 -3.99 9.42
N ALA A 94 -1.37 -2.84 9.83
CA ALA A 94 -2.47 -2.78 10.78
C ALA A 94 -3.71 -3.50 10.26
N LEU A 95 -4.08 -3.29 8.99
CA LEU A 95 -5.22 -3.96 8.36
C LEU A 95 -5.04 -5.48 8.31
N PHE A 96 -3.84 -5.95 7.92
CA PHE A 96 -3.50 -7.37 7.94
C PHE A 96 -3.66 -7.96 9.35
N MET A 97 -3.12 -7.30 10.38
CA MET A 97 -3.22 -7.76 11.77
C MET A 97 -4.68 -7.84 12.24
N VAL A 98 -5.51 -6.83 11.91
CA VAL A 98 -6.94 -6.83 12.27
C VAL A 98 -7.67 -8.01 11.65
N ILE A 99 -7.55 -8.20 10.33
CA ILE A 99 -8.23 -9.29 9.62
C ILE A 99 -7.74 -10.64 10.15
N TRP A 100 -6.43 -10.79 10.32
CA TRP A 100 -5.83 -12.02 10.81
C TRP A 100 -6.34 -12.40 12.20
N ILE A 101 -6.36 -11.47 13.15
CA ILE A 101 -6.84 -11.72 14.51
C ILE A 101 -8.34 -12.06 14.51
N ILE A 102 -9.16 -11.34 13.74
CA ILE A 102 -10.61 -11.59 13.66
C ILE A 102 -10.86 -13.01 13.14
N PHE A 103 -10.28 -13.39 12.00
CA PHE A 103 -10.50 -14.71 11.41
C PHE A 103 -9.91 -15.83 12.24
N TYR A 104 -8.70 -15.62 12.77
CA TYR A 104 -8.07 -16.60 13.63
C TYR A 104 -8.92 -16.86 14.88
N THR A 105 -9.45 -15.81 15.51
CA THR A 105 -10.36 -15.93 16.66
C THR A 105 -11.70 -16.56 16.25
N ALA A 106 -12.30 -16.16 15.13
CA ALA A 106 -13.58 -16.70 14.70
C ALA A 106 -13.55 -18.22 14.39
N ILE A 107 -12.40 -18.73 13.92
CA ILE A 107 -12.26 -20.13 13.46
C ILE A 107 -11.63 -21.02 14.54
N HIS A 108 -10.69 -20.52 15.32
CA HIS A 108 -9.88 -21.34 16.23
C HIS A 108 -10.18 -21.12 17.71
N TYR A 109 -11.12 -20.23 18.03
CA TYR A 109 -11.57 -20.00 19.40
C TYR A 109 -12.83 -20.84 19.62
N ASP A 110 -12.66 -21.97 20.31
CA ASP A 110 -13.71 -22.75 20.98
C ASP A 110 -13.79 -22.32 22.46
#